data_AF-M5RGZ2-F1
#
_entry.id   AF-M5RGZ2-F1
#
_cell.length_a   1.000
_cell.length_b   1.000
_cell.length_c   1.000
_cell.angle_alpha   90.00
_cell.angle_beta   90.00
_cell.angle_gamma   90.00
#
_symmetry.space_group_name_H-M   'P 1'
#
loop_
_entity.id
_entity.type
_entity.pdbx_description
1 polymer ?
#
loop_
_entity_poly.entity_id
_entity_poly.type
_entity_poly.pdbx_seq_one_letter_code
_entity_poly.pdbx_strand_id
1 'polypeptide(L)'
;MVDCGSFLGKLVELGHRDTADNPPKKHILKRQFQLCRYPVTKRLYDLFDSFHCKSFDDTSHSSLDSRRPVIDITWHDAMMFAIGSGSTLLTEWEWEYSCREVGACLCDAIYLPTNIWEWQRNTYGSQTNSRSCRFGFAISNSLKERFSCREQFDPSYTDHTLGFRIARNSSESL
;
A
#
# COMPACT_ATOMS: atom_id res chain seq x y z
N MET A 1 5.25 -12.93 -5.60
CA MET A 1 5.46 -11.96 -4.50
C MET A 1 6.95 -11.73 -4.34
N VAL A 2 7.35 -10.61 -3.74
CA VAL A 2 8.74 -10.27 -3.41
C VAL A 2 9.01 -10.71 -1.98
N ASP A 3 10.09 -11.45 -1.75
CA ASP A 3 10.45 -11.89 -0.42
C ASP A 3 11.03 -10.73 0.39
N CYS A 4 10.49 -10.55 1.59
CA CYS A 4 10.89 -9.56 2.58
C CYS A 4 11.36 -10.29 3.87
N GLY A 5 12.02 -11.44 3.72
CA GLY A 5 12.47 -12.30 4.83
C GLY A 5 13.54 -11.68 5.74
N SER A 6 14.37 -10.75 5.24
CA SER A 6 15.43 -10.08 6.03
C SER A 6 14.92 -9.05 7.05
N PHE A 7 13.62 -9.01 7.33
CA PHE A 7 12.97 -7.93 8.07
C PHE A 7 12.85 -8.22 9.57
N LEU A 8 12.76 -9.48 9.99
CA LEU A 8 12.53 -9.79 11.40
C LEU A 8 13.70 -9.35 12.29
N GLY A 9 13.40 -8.53 13.30
CA GLY A 9 14.38 -8.04 14.27
C GLY A 9 15.30 -6.95 13.71
N LYS A 10 15.15 -6.55 12.44
CA LYS A 10 15.99 -5.51 11.84
C LYS A 10 15.61 -4.14 12.41
N LEU A 11 16.59 -3.47 13.02
CA LEU A 11 16.49 -2.07 13.41
C LEU A 11 16.70 -1.21 12.16
N VAL A 12 15.72 -0.38 11.84
CA VAL A 12 15.71 0.46 10.65
C VAL A 12 15.46 1.91 11.06
N GLU A 13 16.08 2.84 10.36
CA GLU A 13 15.80 4.27 10.49
C GLU A 13 15.08 4.72 9.22
N LEU A 14 13.80 5.11 9.38
CA LEU A 14 12.89 5.46 8.29
C LEU A 14 12.28 6.84 8.56
N GLY A 15 11.77 7.49 7.51
CA GLY A 15 11.36 8.88 7.50
C GLY A 15 12.35 9.79 6.77
N HIS A 16 12.03 11.08 6.71
CA HIS A 16 12.88 12.09 6.07
C HIS A 16 12.92 13.37 6.90
N ARG A 17 14.10 14.01 6.96
CA ARG A 17 14.33 15.18 7.81
C ARG A 17 13.40 16.34 7.49
N ASP A 18 13.05 16.49 6.21
CA ASP A 18 12.20 17.57 5.71
C ASP A 18 10.70 17.20 5.69
N THR A 19 10.33 16.00 6.17
CA THR A 19 8.93 15.55 6.25
C THR A 19 8.44 15.66 7.70
N ALA A 20 7.76 16.76 8.03
CA ALA A 20 7.41 17.13 9.40
C ALA A 20 6.57 16.07 10.15
N ASP A 21 5.71 15.36 9.44
CA ASP A 21 4.81 14.32 9.95
C ASP A 21 5.42 12.90 9.89
N ASN A 22 6.56 12.74 9.22
CA ASN A 22 7.36 11.52 9.17
C ASN A 22 8.88 11.80 9.30
N PRO A 23 9.33 12.40 10.41
CA PRO A 23 10.76 12.63 10.62
C PRO A 23 11.49 11.30 10.86
N PRO A 24 12.82 11.25 10.69
CA PRO A 24 13.60 10.03 10.87
C PRO A 24 13.40 9.42 12.26
N LYS A 25 13.00 8.16 12.28
CA LYS A 25 12.67 7.40 13.49
C LYS A 25 13.20 5.99 13.38
N LYS A 26 13.71 5.48 14.50
CA LYS A 26 14.15 4.09 14.61
C LYS A 26 12.96 3.18 14.91
N HIS A 27 12.86 2.08 14.17
CA HIS A 27 11.82 1.07 14.35
C HIS A 27 12.40 -0.33 14.22
N ILE A 28 11.85 -1.29 14.98
CA ILE A 28 12.20 -2.71 14.85
C ILE A 28 11.08 -3.38 14.08
N LEU A 29 11.41 -3.94 12.91
CA LEU A 29 10.47 -4.69 12.09
C LEU A 29 10.18 -6.05 12.75
N LYS A 30 8.89 -6.33 12.98
CA LYS A 30 8.45 -7.41 13.88
C LYS A 30 8.07 -8.73 13.20
N ARG A 31 8.06 -8.77 11.87
CA ARG A 31 7.67 -9.97 11.12
C ARG A 31 8.42 -10.11 9.81
N GLN A 32 8.58 -11.35 9.38
CA GLN A 32 8.94 -11.71 8.01
C GLN A 32 7.67 -11.78 7.17
N PHE A 33 7.74 -11.28 5.93
CA PHE A 33 6.60 -11.32 5.03
C PHE A 33 7.03 -11.42 3.58
N GLN A 34 6.06 -11.73 2.72
CA GLN A 34 6.18 -11.60 1.28
C GLN A 34 5.23 -10.51 0.81
N LEU A 35 5.74 -9.61 -0.01
CA LEU A 35 5.01 -8.44 -0.51
C LEU A 35 4.48 -8.69 -1.93
N CYS A 36 3.23 -8.35 -2.20
CA CYS A 36 2.77 -8.24 -3.58
C CYS A 36 3.57 -7.17 -4.33
N ARG A 37 4.16 -7.55 -5.47
CA ARG A 37 4.97 -6.64 -6.29
C ARG A 37 4.17 -5.45 -6.80
N TYR A 38 2.87 -5.66 -7.03
CA TYR A 38 1.93 -4.67 -7.51
C TYR A 38 0.76 -4.55 -6.52
N PRO A 39 0.08 -3.40 -6.46
CA PRO A 39 -1.22 -3.28 -5.83
C PRO A 39 -2.20 -4.36 -6.30
N VAL A 40 -3.23 -4.61 -5.50
CA VAL A 40 -4.31 -5.50 -5.90
C VAL A 40 -4.96 -4.93 -7.14
N THR A 41 -5.03 -5.74 -8.21
CA THR A 41 -5.59 -5.32 -9.49
C THR A 41 -7.11 -5.43 -9.48
N LYS A 42 -7.80 -4.65 -10.31
CA LYS A 42 -9.25 -4.77 -10.52
C LYS A 42 -9.66 -6.22 -10.80
N ARG A 43 -8.97 -6.91 -11.72
CA ARG A 43 -9.25 -8.33 -12.05
C ARG A 43 -9.24 -9.25 -10.84
N LEU A 44 -8.29 -9.05 -9.93
CA LEU A 44 -8.14 -9.87 -8.73
C LEU A 44 -9.23 -9.52 -7.71
N TYR A 45 -9.56 -8.24 -7.57
CA TYR A 45 -10.62 -7.80 -6.67
C TYR A 45 -12.00 -8.24 -7.15
N ASP A 46 -12.27 -8.21 -8.47
CA ASP A 46 -13.54 -8.67 -9.06
C ASP A 46 -13.84 -10.16 -8.75
N LEU A 47 -12.81 -10.98 -8.47
CA LEU A 47 -12.98 -12.37 -8.02
C LEU A 47 -13.47 -12.46 -6.57
N PHE A 48 -13.20 -11.44 -5.76
CA PHE A 48 -13.65 -11.32 -4.38
C PHE A 48 -15.02 -10.64 -4.30
N ASP A 49 -15.20 -9.53 -5.01
CA ASP A 49 -16.46 -8.80 -5.13
C ASP A 49 -16.73 -8.41 -6.59
N SER A 50 -17.56 -9.21 -7.26
CA SER A 50 -17.94 -9.00 -8.66
C SER A 50 -18.89 -7.81 -8.87
N PHE A 51 -19.49 -7.26 -7.81
CA PHE A 51 -20.40 -6.12 -7.90
C PHE A 51 -19.67 -4.78 -7.79
N HIS A 52 -18.43 -4.77 -7.29
CA HIS A 52 -17.57 -3.58 -7.20
C HIS A 52 -17.49 -2.82 -8.53
N CYS A 53 -17.40 -3.55 -9.66
CA CYS A 53 -17.25 -2.94 -10.98
C CYS A 53 -18.50 -2.22 -11.52
N LYS A 54 -19.68 -2.44 -10.92
CA LYS A 54 -20.96 -1.92 -11.44
C LYS A 54 -21.38 -0.58 -10.85
N SER A 55 -20.68 -0.12 -9.82
CA SER A 55 -20.93 1.18 -9.18
C SER A 55 -20.38 2.37 -9.98
N PHE A 56 -19.63 2.11 -11.06
CA PHE A 56 -18.98 3.13 -11.87
C PHE A 56 -19.63 3.18 -13.24
N ASP A 57 -20.11 4.36 -13.62
CA ASP A 57 -20.75 4.61 -14.91
C ASP A 57 -19.82 4.15 -16.04
N ASP A 58 -20.32 3.22 -16.86
CA ASP A 58 -19.61 2.41 -17.85
C ASP A 58 -19.22 3.23 -19.11
N THR A 59 -19.05 4.54 -18.97
CA THR A 59 -18.93 5.50 -20.07
C THR A 59 -17.51 5.92 -20.41
N SER A 60 -16.49 5.45 -19.67
CA SER A 60 -15.10 5.68 -20.08
C SER A 60 -14.15 4.52 -19.73
N HIS A 61 -13.63 3.89 -20.79
CA HIS A 61 -12.46 3.02 -20.83
C HIS A 61 -12.63 1.55 -20.41
N SER A 62 -13.16 0.77 -21.36
CA SER A 62 -12.85 -0.63 -21.69
C SER A 62 -12.46 -1.59 -20.56
N SER A 63 -13.15 -2.73 -20.54
CA SER A 63 -12.77 -4.02 -19.95
C SER A 63 -11.32 -4.51 -20.19
N LEU A 64 -10.51 -3.79 -20.96
CA LEU A 64 -9.13 -4.12 -21.35
C LEU A 64 -8.07 -3.77 -20.29
N ASP A 65 -8.35 -2.89 -19.32
CA ASP A 65 -7.38 -2.58 -18.26
C ASP A 65 -7.75 -3.18 -16.88
N SER A 66 -8.09 -4.46 -16.88
CA SER A 66 -8.32 -5.22 -15.64
C SER A 66 -7.06 -5.39 -14.78
N ARG A 67 -5.89 -5.06 -15.32
CA ARG A 67 -4.57 -5.12 -14.65
C ARG A 67 -4.23 -3.86 -13.87
N ARG A 68 -4.98 -2.77 -14.02
CA ARG A 68 -4.83 -1.58 -13.19
C ARG A 68 -5.14 -1.88 -11.72
N PRO A 69 -4.57 -1.11 -10.77
CA PRO A 69 -4.96 -1.21 -9.38
C PRO A 69 -6.47 -1.04 -9.21
N VAL A 70 -7.03 -1.80 -8.27
CA VAL A 70 -8.38 -1.52 -7.80
C VAL A 70 -8.35 -0.18 -7.04
N ILE A 71 -9.30 0.68 -7.37
CA ILE A 71 -9.50 2.01 -6.80
C ILE A 71 -10.95 2.14 -6.33
N ASP A 72 -11.28 3.25 -5.69
CA ASP A 72 -12.60 3.50 -5.08
C ASP A 72 -12.96 2.42 -4.04
N ILE A 73 -11.94 2.01 -3.28
CA ILE A 73 -12.02 1.04 -2.19
C ILE A 73 -11.87 1.76 -0.84
N THR A 74 -12.73 1.46 0.13
CA THR A 74 -12.55 1.94 1.50
C THR A 74 -11.44 1.16 2.21
N TRP A 75 -10.94 1.66 3.35
CA TRP A 75 -10.00 0.88 4.15
C TRP A 75 -10.62 -0.44 4.63
N HIS A 76 -11.92 -0.43 4.93
CA HIS A 76 -12.65 -1.61 5.37
C HIS A 76 -12.68 -2.69 4.29
N ASP A 77 -12.99 -2.32 3.05
CA ASP A 77 -12.99 -3.21 1.89
C ASP A 77 -11.59 -3.81 1.64
N ALA A 78 -10.55 -2.97 1.68
CA ALA A 78 -9.17 -3.41 1.56
C ALA A 78 -8.77 -4.41 2.66
N MET A 79 -9.21 -4.18 3.90
CA MET A 79 -8.95 -5.08 5.03
C MET A 79 -9.72 -6.39 4.91
N MET A 80 -10.98 -6.35 4.47
CA MET A 80 -11.81 -7.53 4.24
C MET A 80 -11.22 -8.43 3.15
N PHE A 81 -10.80 -7.86 2.02
CA PHE A 81 -10.04 -8.58 1.00
C PHE A 81 -8.72 -9.13 1.59
N ALA A 82 -8.04 -8.28 2.35
CA ALA A 82 -6.91 -8.59 3.23
C ALA A 82 -7.00 -9.99 3.85
N ILE A 83 -7.96 -10.07 4.76
CA ILE A 83 -8.24 -11.24 5.60
C ILE A 83 -8.76 -12.40 4.74
N GLY A 84 -9.71 -12.13 3.83
CA GLY A 84 -10.32 -13.15 2.97
C GLY A 84 -9.32 -13.88 2.07
N SER A 85 -8.26 -13.19 1.64
CA SER A 85 -7.17 -13.77 0.83
C SER A 85 -6.05 -14.43 1.65
N GLY A 86 -6.21 -14.57 2.98
CA GLY A 86 -5.16 -15.08 3.86
C GLY A 86 -3.90 -14.21 3.86
N SER A 87 -4.10 -12.89 3.68
CA SER A 87 -3.07 -11.88 3.60
C SER A 87 -3.35 -10.77 4.62
N THR A 88 -2.63 -9.66 4.52
CA THR A 88 -2.84 -8.50 5.39
C THR A 88 -2.30 -7.23 4.73
N LEU A 89 -2.83 -6.06 5.10
CA LEU A 89 -2.27 -4.77 4.66
C LEU A 89 -0.91 -4.53 5.30
N LEU A 90 -0.03 -3.81 4.61
CA LEU A 90 1.27 -3.42 5.15
C LEU A 90 1.10 -2.41 6.28
N THR A 91 2.08 -2.40 7.19
CA THR A 91 2.27 -1.22 8.04
C THR A 91 3.06 -0.13 7.31
N GLU A 92 2.98 1.11 7.76
CA GLU A 92 3.76 2.22 7.19
C GLU A 92 5.27 1.94 7.15
N TRP A 93 5.79 1.26 8.18
CA TRP A 93 7.20 0.89 8.30
C TRP A 93 7.58 -0.19 7.31
N GLU A 94 6.73 -1.22 7.18
CA GLU A 94 6.93 -2.31 6.22
C GLU A 94 6.89 -1.78 4.79
N TRP A 95 5.95 -0.88 4.49
CA TRP A 95 5.84 -0.25 3.18
C TRP A 95 7.10 0.56 2.86
N GLU A 96 7.48 1.50 3.73
CA GLU A 96 8.62 2.38 3.48
C GLU A 96 9.94 1.62 3.37
N TYR A 97 10.17 0.66 4.26
CA TYR A 97 11.35 -0.18 4.18
C TYR A 97 11.39 -0.96 2.87
N SER A 98 10.27 -1.58 2.48
CA SER A 98 10.20 -2.37 1.23
C SER A 98 10.51 -1.52 0.01
N CYS A 99 10.04 -0.27 -0.01
CA CYS A 99 10.35 0.68 -1.07
C CYS A 99 11.84 1.05 -1.11
N ARG A 100 12.46 1.29 0.05
CA ARG A 100 13.87 1.71 0.15
C ARG A 100 14.86 0.61 -0.18
N GLU A 101 14.59 -0.61 0.26
CA GLU A 101 15.63 -1.65 0.35
C GLU A 101 15.44 -2.76 -0.68
N VAL A 102 14.18 -2.99 -1.08
CA VAL A 102 13.81 -4.06 -2.02
C VAL A 102 13.31 -3.50 -3.35
N GLY A 103 13.27 -2.17 -3.50
CA GLY A 103 12.76 -1.51 -4.71
C GLY A 103 11.28 -1.83 -4.97
N ALA A 104 10.51 -2.09 -3.91
CA ALA A 104 9.11 -2.47 -4.05
C ALA A 104 8.18 -1.27 -4.37
N CYS A 105 8.70 -0.04 -4.32
CA CYS A 105 7.98 1.11 -4.87
C CYS A 105 7.85 0.95 -6.38
N LEU A 106 6.68 1.30 -6.91
CA LEU A 106 6.47 1.40 -8.36
C LEU A 106 7.11 2.67 -8.96
N CYS A 107 8.06 3.26 -8.24
CA CYS A 107 8.80 4.49 -8.56
C CYS A 107 9.60 4.38 -9.87
N ASP A 108 10.02 3.17 -10.26
CA ASP A 108 10.75 2.91 -11.52
C ASP A 108 9.84 2.72 -12.73
N ALA A 109 8.52 2.64 -12.51
CA ALA A 109 7.55 2.50 -13.57
C ALA A 109 6.97 3.87 -13.97
N ILE A 110 7.80 4.69 -14.63
CA ILE A 110 7.44 5.99 -15.22
C ILE A 110 6.21 5.88 -16.17
N TYR A 111 5.81 4.66 -16.55
CA TYR A 111 4.73 4.36 -17.49
C TYR A 111 3.63 3.44 -16.95
N LEU A 112 3.59 3.12 -15.65
CA LEU A 112 2.42 2.43 -15.11
C LEU A 112 1.38 3.45 -14.61
N PRO A 113 0.09 3.29 -14.93
CA PRO A 113 -1.01 4.13 -14.43
C PRO A 113 -1.28 3.92 -12.92
N THR A 114 -0.28 3.50 -12.15
CA THR A 114 -0.39 2.99 -10.78
C THR A 114 -0.13 4.04 -9.72
N ASN A 115 -0.33 5.32 -10.03
CA ASN A 115 -0.26 6.43 -9.07
C ASN A 115 -1.50 6.40 -8.17
N ILE A 116 -1.58 5.41 -7.29
CA ILE A 116 -2.61 5.30 -6.27
C ILE A 116 -2.03 5.42 -4.86
N TRP A 117 -2.79 6.04 -3.97
CA TRP A 117 -2.61 5.94 -2.53
C TRP A 117 -2.89 4.49 -2.11
N GLU A 118 -1.98 3.92 -1.34
CA GLU A 118 -2.11 2.56 -0.82
C GLU A 118 -2.53 2.61 0.66
N TRP A 119 -3.71 2.06 0.97
CA TRP A 119 -4.18 1.88 2.34
C TRP A 119 -3.19 1.05 3.17
N GLN A 120 -2.87 1.54 4.37
CA GLN A 120 -2.05 0.84 5.35
C GLN A 120 -2.88 0.28 6.49
N ARG A 121 -2.32 -0.66 7.24
CA ARG A 121 -2.93 -1.22 8.46
C ARG A 121 -3.00 -0.20 9.60
N ASN A 122 -2.05 0.73 9.66
CA ASN A 122 -1.90 1.66 10.78
C ASN A 122 -3.03 2.70 10.86
N THR A 123 -3.39 3.09 12.07
CA THR A 123 -4.04 4.39 12.30
C THR A 123 -3.05 5.52 12.03
N TYR A 124 -3.54 6.68 11.65
CA TYR A 124 -2.72 7.86 11.51
C TYR A 124 -2.61 8.59 12.86
N GLY A 125 -1.42 8.55 13.46
CA GLY A 125 -1.19 9.17 14.77
C GLY A 125 -1.96 8.50 15.92
N SER A 126 -2.02 9.20 17.05
CA SER A 126 -2.61 8.69 18.30
C SER A 126 -4.01 9.24 18.62
N GLN A 127 -4.51 10.22 17.86
CA GLN A 127 -5.69 11.01 18.24
C GLN A 127 -6.88 10.86 17.30
N THR A 128 -6.70 10.34 16.09
CA THR A 128 -7.78 10.21 15.11
C THR A 128 -8.02 8.74 14.75
N ASN A 129 -9.26 8.41 14.40
CA ASN A 129 -9.61 7.11 13.81
C ASN A 129 -9.23 7.00 12.32
N SER A 130 -8.56 8.02 11.79
CA SER A 130 -8.08 8.05 10.40
C SER A 130 -7.05 6.95 10.15
N ARG A 131 -7.00 6.48 8.91
CA ARG A 131 -6.05 5.48 8.45
C ARG A 131 -4.98 6.12 7.61
N SER A 132 -3.77 5.56 7.73
CA SER A 132 -2.66 6.01 6.92
C SER A 132 -2.76 5.48 5.50
N CYS A 133 -2.41 6.34 4.55
CA CYS A 133 -2.11 5.98 3.17
C CYS A 133 -0.66 6.34 2.83
N ARG A 134 -0.06 5.54 1.94
CA ARG A 134 1.29 5.79 1.41
C ARG A 134 1.25 5.89 -0.09
N PHE A 135 2.17 6.68 -0.63
CA PHE A 135 2.21 6.95 -2.07
C PHE A 135 3.63 6.83 -2.60
N GLY A 136 3.74 6.21 -3.78
CA GLY A 136 5.03 5.99 -4.44
C GLY A 136 5.53 7.14 -5.31
N PHE A 137 4.75 8.22 -5.47
CA PHE A 137 5.02 9.28 -6.44
C PHE A 137 5.00 10.67 -5.79
N ALA A 138 6.17 11.27 -5.53
CA ALA A 138 6.23 12.68 -5.15
C ALA A 138 6.43 13.56 -6.40
N ILE A 139 5.90 14.78 -6.31
CA ILE A 139 6.23 15.92 -7.16
C ILE A 139 7.70 16.39 -7.02
N SER A 140 8.52 15.75 -6.17
CA SER A 140 9.92 16.11 -5.93
C SER A 140 10.93 15.15 -6.57
N ASN A 141 12.15 15.63 -6.76
CA ASN A 141 13.25 14.92 -7.44
C ASN A 141 13.95 13.87 -6.57
N SER A 142 13.69 13.77 -5.26
CA SER A 142 14.44 12.84 -4.39
C SER A 142 13.60 11.59 -4.03
N LEU A 143 14.12 10.39 -4.31
CA LEU A 143 13.47 9.12 -3.96
C LEU A 143 13.22 8.97 -2.45
N LYS A 144 14.08 9.56 -1.62
CA LYS A 144 14.00 9.44 -0.16
C LYS A 144 12.83 10.22 0.44
N GLU A 145 12.48 11.36 -0.16
CA GLU A 145 11.27 12.12 0.17
C GLU A 145 10.01 11.37 -0.29
N ARG A 146 10.05 10.73 -1.46
CA ARG A 146 8.90 9.93 -1.96
C ARG A 146 8.47 8.87 -0.96
N PHE A 147 9.43 8.17 -0.38
CA PHE A 147 9.11 7.07 0.53
C PHE A 147 8.69 7.54 1.92
N SER A 148 8.91 8.81 2.29
CA SER A 148 8.43 9.36 3.56
C SER A 148 7.03 9.97 3.47
N CYS A 149 6.53 10.28 2.25
CA CYS A 149 5.19 10.82 2.02
C CYS A 149 4.08 9.91 2.57
N ARG A 150 3.22 10.48 3.41
CA ARG A 150 2.06 9.82 4.00
C ARG A 150 0.91 10.81 4.03
N GLU A 151 -0.31 10.28 3.99
CA GLU A 151 -1.53 11.06 4.10
C GLU A 151 -2.51 10.32 5.00
N GLN A 152 -3.54 11.01 5.47
CA GLN A 152 -4.59 10.41 6.28
C GLN A 152 -5.96 10.57 5.65
N PHE A 153 -6.78 9.54 5.78
CA PHE A 153 -8.16 9.55 5.33
C PHE A 153 -9.06 8.88 6.36
N ASP A 154 -10.34 9.23 6.37
CA ASP A 154 -11.34 8.46 7.13
C ASP A 154 -11.39 7.02 6.58
N PRO A 155 -11.46 5.96 7.42
CA PRO A 155 -11.48 4.59 6.94
C PRO A 155 -12.66 4.25 6.01
N SER A 156 -13.74 5.04 6.03
CA SER A 156 -14.91 4.91 5.15
C SER A 156 -14.81 5.78 3.90
N TYR A 157 -13.81 6.66 3.83
CA TYR A 157 -13.57 7.49 2.65
C TYR A 157 -13.05 6.64 1.49
N THR A 158 -13.39 7.03 0.28
CA THR A 158 -12.84 6.43 -0.92
C THR A 158 -12.86 7.40 -2.10
N ASP A 159 -11.92 7.22 -3.03
CA ASP A 159 -11.84 7.94 -4.31
C ASP A 159 -11.09 7.12 -5.37
N HIS A 160 -11.04 7.67 -6.58
CA HIS A 160 -10.42 7.07 -7.76
C HIS A 160 -8.89 7.00 -7.70
N THR A 161 -8.28 7.43 -6.59
CA THR A 161 -6.85 7.37 -6.33
C THR A 161 -6.50 6.43 -5.18
N LEU A 162 -7.50 5.90 -4.45
CA LEU A 162 -7.29 5.05 -3.28
C LEU A 162 -7.44 3.56 -3.61
N GLY A 163 -6.33 2.83 -3.49
CA GLY A 163 -6.30 1.38 -3.57
C GLY A 163 -5.45 0.78 -2.46
N PHE A 164 -4.95 -0.44 -2.68
CA PHE A 164 -4.19 -1.12 -1.64
C PHE A 164 -3.28 -2.23 -2.17
N ARG A 165 -2.35 -2.63 -1.31
CA ARG A 165 -1.41 -3.72 -1.53
C ARG A 165 -1.43 -4.65 -0.33
N ILE A 166 -1.18 -5.92 -0.59
CA ILE A 166 -1.20 -6.97 0.43
C ILE A 166 0.19 -7.56 0.63
N ALA A 167 0.40 -8.07 1.84
CA ALA A 167 1.53 -8.88 2.21
C ALA A 167 1.03 -10.16 2.90
N ARG A 168 1.77 -11.25 2.77
CA ARG A 168 1.51 -12.49 3.52
C ARG A 168 2.63 -12.72 4.51
N ASN A 169 2.31 -13.23 5.69
CA ASN A 169 3.36 -13.68 6.60
C ASN A 169 4.12 -14.82 5.91
N SER A 170 5.45 -14.74 5.93
CA SER A 170 6.27 -15.89 5.58
C SER A 170 6.12 -16.87 6.75
N SER A 171 5.41 -17.98 6.54
CA SER A 171 5.47 -19.08 7.51
C SER A 171 6.91 -19.54 7.57
N GLU A 172 7.51 -19.58 8.76
CA GLU A 172 8.70 -20.39 8.97
C GLU A 172 8.36 -21.79 8.43
N SER A 173 9.11 -22.25 7.44
CA SER A 173 9.19 -23.68 7.16
C SER A 173 9.67 -24.32 8.45
N LEU A 174 8.75 -24.93 9.20
CA LEU A 174 9.04 -25.80 10.34
C LEU A 174 10.05 -26.87 9.95
#